data_AF-A0A2N2MQZ5-F1
#
_entry.id   AF-A0A2N2MQZ5-F1
#
_cell.length_a   1.000
_cell.length_b   1.000
_cell.length_c   1.000
_cell.angle_alpha   90.00
_cell.angle_beta   90.00
_cell.angle_gamma   90.00
#
_symmetry.space_group_name_H-M   'P 1'
#
loop_
_entity.id
_entity.type
_entity.pdbx_description
1 polymer ?
#
loop_
_entity_poly.entity_id
_entity_poly.type
_entity_poly.pdbx_seq_one_letter_code
_entity_poly.pdbx_strand_id
1 'polypeptide(L)'
;GYYLLESRDSIHGKPGYPFLINIDGQAQVWTVDGQKESLPLYDKDGKTSRDPDAGEGVKYVLEKKIQLRPGTHKVFLGLSADDYFREVEITLKERDFITLEFRPVYKSKTQPTRTPSFKKGVKEYEVHLNNARI
;
A
#
# COMPACT_ATOMS: atom_id res chain seq x y z
N GLY A 1 -9.81 0.61 -12.03
CA GLY A 1 -11.08 -0.13 -12.20
C GLY A 1 -12.11 0.42 -11.24
N TYR A 2 -13.28 0.76 -11.75
CA TYR A 2 -14.51 1.00 -10.97
C TYR A 2 -15.07 -0.37 -10.60
N TYR A 3 -15.30 -0.66 -9.32
CA TYR A 3 -16.12 -1.81 -8.96
C TYR A 3 -17.60 -1.42 -9.09
N LEU A 4 -18.33 -2.10 -9.97
CA LEU A 4 -19.76 -1.86 -10.22
C LEU A 4 -20.67 -2.02 -8.97
N LEU A 5 -20.12 -2.48 -7.84
CA LEU A 5 -20.82 -2.70 -6.57
C LEU A 5 -20.17 -1.99 -5.38
N GLU A 6 -19.11 -1.18 -5.58
CA GLU A 6 -18.64 -0.31 -4.51
C GLU A 6 -19.60 0.86 -4.33
N SER A 7 -19.87 1.22 -3.07
CA SER A 7 -20.64 2.43 -2.75
C SER A 7 -20.02 3.62 -3.50
N ARG A 8 -20.86 4.54 -3.99
CA ARG A 8 -20.42 5.81 -4.59
C ARG A 8 -19.52 6.60 -3.64
N ASP A 9 -19.60 6.33 -2.34
CA ASP A 9 -18.79 6.95 -1.29
C ASP A 9 -17.41 6.31 -1.11
N SER A 10 -17.15 5.14 -1.69
CA SER A 10 -15.83 4.50 -1.62
C SER A 10 -14.78 5.37 -2.32
N ILE A 11 -13.63 5.56 -1.68
CA ILE A 11 -12.48 6.26 -2.27
C ILE A 11 -11.60 5.32 -3.11
N HIS A 12 -11.86 4.01 -3.07
CA HIS A 12 -11.15 3.06 -3.91
C HIS A 12 -11.53 3.24 -5.39
N GLY A 13 -10.58 2.95 -6.28
CA GLY A 13 -10.74 3.13 -7.71
C GLY A 13 -10.89 4.58 -8.23
N LYS A 14 -10.85 5.60 -7.36
CA LYS A 14 -10.92 7.02 -7.73
C LYS A 14 -9.52 7.63 -7.94
N PRO A 15 -9.39 8.74 -8.69
CA PRO A 15 -8.08 9.36 -8.89
C PRO A 15 -7.38 9.73 -7.58
N GLY A 16 -8.02 10.44 -6.65
CA GLY A 16 -7.35 10.81 -5.39
C GLY A 16 -7.50 9.76 -4.29
N TYR A 17 -6.40 9.18 -3.81
CA TYR A 17 -6.37 8.38 -2.58
C TYR A 17 -5.55 9.06 -1.47
N PRO A 18 -6.16 9.34 -0.30
CA PRO A 18 -5.47 9.97 0.83
C PRO A 18 -4.74 8.94 1.70
N PHE A 19 -3.43 9.14 1.86
CA PHE A 19 -2.59 8.45 2.84
C PHE A 19 -2.37 9.34 4.05
N LEU A 20 -2.60 8.83 5.25
CA LEU A 20 -2.27 9.51 6.49
C LEU A 20 -0.88 9.07 6.93
N ILE A 21 0.06 10.02 7.02
CA ILE A 21 1.41 9.78 7.52
C ILE A 21 1.60 10.61 8.78
N ASN A 22 2.15 10.01 9.82
CA ASN A 22 2.54 10.73 11.03
C ASN A 22 3.97 10.36 11.40
N ILE A 23 4.82 11.38 11.58
CA ILE A 23 6.21 11.22 12.02
C ILE A 23 6.38 12.05 13.29
N ASP A 24 6.69 11.39 14.41
CA ASP A 24 6.91 12.01 15.72
C ASP A 24 5.79 12.97 16.18
N GLY A 25 4.54 12.63 15.87
CA GLY A 25 3.37 13.42 16.23
C GLY A 25 3.00 14.49 15.19
N GLN A 26 3.77 14.67 14.13
CA GLN A 26 3.44 15.55 13.01
C GLN A 26 2.69 14.75 11.94
N ALA A 27 1.36 14.85 11.96
CA ALA A 27 0.49 14.18 11.01
C ALA A 27 0.28 15.03 9.74
N GLN A 28 0.35 14.39 8.58
CA GLN A 28 0.02 14.99 7.29
C GLN A 28 -0.74 13.99 6.41
N VAL A 29 -1.72 14.50 5.67
CA VAL A 29 -2.43 13.71 4.66
C VAL A 29 -1.83 14.01 3.29
N TRP A 30 -1.36 12.97 2.61
CA TRP A 30 -0.88 13.06 1.23
C TRP A 30 -1.84 12.34 0.31
N THR A 31 -2.44 13.10 -0.61
CA THR A 31 -3.28 12.53 -1.66
C THR A 31 -2.42 12.23 -2.87
N VAL A 32 -2.54 11.03 -3.42
CA VAL A 32 -1.87 10.64 -4.66
C VAL A 32 -2.90 10.28 -5.71
N ASP A 33 -2.55 10.59 -6.96
CA ASP A 33 -3.35 10.22 -8.11
C ASP A 33 -3.13 8.74 -8.47
N GLY A 34 -4.21 7.99 -8.51
CA GLY A 34 -4.27 6.60 -8.88
C GLY A 34 -4.06 6.41 -10.36
N GLN A 35 -3.19 5.47 -10.70
CA GLN A 35 -2.87 5.11 -12.07
C GLN A 35 -3.67 3.88 -12.47
N LYS A 36 -4.38 3.93 -13.59
CA LYS A 36 -5.07 2.75 -14.12
C LYS A 36 -4.02 1.73 -14.52
N GLU A 37 -4.12 0.54 -13.96
CA GLU A 37 -3.23 -0.58 -14.25
C GLU A 37 -4.07 -1.76 -14.76
N SER A 38 -3.55 -2.47 -15.76
CA SER A 38 -4.18 -3.66 -16.32
C SER A 38 -3.12 -4.74 -16.48
N LEU A 39 -3.10 -5.67 -15.54
CA LEU A 39 -2.20 -6.83 -15.57
C LEU A 39 -2.95 -8.06 -16.12
N PRO A 40 -2.28 -8.94 -16.86
CA PRO A 40 -2.92 -10.11 -17.44
C PRO A 40 -3.47 -11.03 -16.33
N LEU A 41 -4.75 -11.41 -16.45
CA LEU A 41 -5.42 -12.34 -15.53
C LEU A 41 -4.87 -13.77 -15.62
N TYR A 42 -4.19 -14.10 -16.71
CA TYR A 42 -3.65 -15.41 -17.00
C TYR A 42 -2.14 -15.32 -17.25
N ASP A 43 -1.39 -16.32 -16.80
CA ASP A 43 0.01 -16.47 -17.12
C ASP A 43 0.22 -16.97 -18.56
N LYS A 44 1.48 -17.15 -18.96
CA LYS A 44 1.86 -17.60 -20.31
C LYS A 44 1.33 -19.01 -20.64
N ASP A 45 0.97 -19.80 -19.63
CA ASP A 45 0.45 -21.17 -19.76
C ASP A 45 -1.10 -21.19 -19.73
N GLY A 46 -1.75 -20.02 -19.69
CA GLY A 46 -3.21 -19.90 -19.61
C GLY A 46 -3.80 -20.20 -18.23
N LYS A 47 -2.97 -20.33 -17.18
CA LYS A 47 -3.44 -20.51 -15.79
C LYS A 47 -3.70 -19.15 -15.16
N THR A 48 -4.56 -19.11 -14.15
CA THR A 48 -4.82 -17.87 -13.39
C THR A 48 -3.52 -17.32 -12.81
N SER A 49 -3.25 -16.05 -13.05
CA SER A 49 -2.08 -15.35 -12.52
C SER A 49 -2.02 -15.47 -11.00
N ARG A 50 -0.82 -15.70 -10.49
CA ARG A 50 -0.53 -15.67 -9.04
C ARG A 50 -0.30 -14.25 -8.54
N ASP A 51 -0.17 -13.29 -9.45
CA ASP A 51 -0.07 -11.88 -9.12
C ASP A 51 -1.41 -11.40 -8.55
N PRO A 52 -1.44 -10.92 -7.29
CA PRO A 52 -2.68 -10.47 -6.67
C PRO A 52 -3.24 -9.18 -7.28
N ASP A 53 -2.43 -8.42 -8.01
CA ASP A 53 -2.79 -7.20 -8.74
C ASP A 53 -3.28 -7.51 -10.17
N ALA A 54 -3.33 -8.79 -10.58
CA ALA A 54 -3.83 -9.21 -11.88
C ALA A 54 -5.28 -8.75 -12.15
N GLY A 55 -5.52 -8.30 -13.39
CA GLY A 55 -6.78 -7.72 -13.85
C GLY A 55 -6.73 -6.19 -13.92
N GLU A 56 -7.90 -5.58 -14.07
CA GLU A 56 -8.05 -4.13 -14.16
C GLU A 56 -8.19 -3.50 -12.77
N GLY A 57 -7.29 -2.58 -12.44
CA GLY A 57 -7.18 -1.94 -11.13
C GLY A 57 -6.91 -0.44 -11.20
N VAL A 58 -6.77 0.18 -10.04
CA VAL A 58 -6.12 1.50 -9.89
C VAL A 58 -5.02 1.30 -8.86
N LYS A 59 -3.79 1.64 -9.24
CA LYS A 59 -2.61 1.56 -8.38
C LYS A 59 -2.33 2.93 -7.79
N TYR A 60 -2.11 2.98 -6.49
CA TYR A 60 -1.69 4.18 -5.78
C TYR A 60 -0.27 3.98 -5.28
N VAL A 61 0.65 4.84 -5.72
CA VAL A 61 2.05 4.80 -5.28
C VAL A 61 2.38 6.13 -4.62
N LEU A 62 2.68 6.06 -3.33
CA LEU A 62 3.14 7.20 -2.56
C LEU A 62 4.65 7.11 -2.37
N GLU A 63 5.37 8.01 -3.03
CA GLU A 63 6.82 8.16 -2.87
C GLU A 63 7.13 9.59 -2.41
N LYS A 64 7.83 9.69 -1.28
CA LYS A 64 8.24 10.98 -0.70
C LYS A 64 9.65 10.87 -0.15
N LYS A 65 10.46 11.90 -0.42
CA LYS A 65 11.76 12.10 0.21
C LYS A 65 11.60 13.12 1.33
N ILE A 66 11.97 12.72 2.55
CA ILE A 66 11.80 13.54 3.76
C ILE A 66 13.17 13.67 4.41
N GLN A 67 13.49 14.87 4.89
CA GLN A 67 14.69 15.11 5.68
C GLN A 67 14.29 15.13 7.16
N LEU A 68 14.88 14.22 7.94
CA LEU A 68 14.69 14.13 9.37
C LEU A 68 16.01 14.39 10.10
N ARG A 69 15.91 14.75 11.38
CA ARG A 69 17.10 14.88 12.23
C ARG A 69 17.69 13.49 12.49
N PRO A 70 18.96 13.37 12.89
CA PRO A 70 19.48 12.11 13.40
C PRO A 70 18.74 11.71 14.68
N GLY A 71 18.47 10.42 14.85
CA GLY A 71 17.77 9.89 16.01
C GLY A 71 16.75 8.82 15.67
N THR A 72 15.99 8.43 16.69
CA THR A 72 14.91 7.46 16.57
C THR A 72 13.60 8.19 16.27
N HIS A 73 12.92 7.75 15.21
CA HIS A 73 11.66 8.34 14.74
C HIS A 73 10.57 7.29 14.69
N LYS A 74 9.38 7.69 15.10
CA LYS A 74 8.20 6.85 15.03
C LYS A 74 7.40 7.24 13.80
N VAL A 75 7.31 6.33 12.84
CA VAL A 75 6.57 6.52 11.59
C VAL A 75 5.29 5.72 11.63
N PHE A 76 4.18 6.39 11.41
CA PHE A 76 2.86 5.83 11.31
C PHE A 76 2.31 6.03 9.90
N LEU A 77 1.76 4.96 9.33
CA LEU A 77 1.01 4.96 8.09
C LEU A 77 -0.42 4.48 8.37
N GLY A 78 -1.40 5.33 8.10
CA GLY A 78 -2.81 5.01 8.14
C GLY A 78 -3.41 4.98 6.74
N LEU A 79 -4.25 3.98 6.47
CA LEU A 79 -5.15 4.00 5.33
C LEU A 79 -6.43 4.70 5.74
N SER A 80 -6.90 5.64 4.91
CA SER A 80 -8.11 6.40 5.21
C SER A 80 -9.37 5.63 4.85
N ALA A 81 -9.26 4.72 3.87
CA ALA A 81 -10.38 3.91 3.35
C ALA A 81 -10.56 2.59 4.09
N ASP A 82 -9.48 2.10 4.69
CA ASP A 82 -9.40 0.83 5.39
C ASP A 82 -9.12 1.12 6.86
N ASP A 83 -9.80 0.46 7.79
CA ASP A 83 -9.52 0.56 9.24
C ASP A 83 -8.22 -0.19 9.57
N TYR A 84 -7.12 0.26 8.96
CA TYR A 84 -5.80 -0.33 9.07
C TYR A 84 -4.75 0.76 9.19
N PHE A 85 -3.85 0.57 10.16
CA PHE A 85 -2.65 1.36 10.33
C PHE A 85 -1.45 0.48 10.64
N ARG A 86 -0.26 1.01 10.35
CA ARG A 86 1.01 0.40 10.73
C ARG A 86 1.91 1.48 11.32
N GLU A 87 2.52 1.14 12.45
CA GLU A 87 3.52 1.98 13.10
C GLU A 87 4.85 1.23 13.10
N VAL A 88 5.94 1.96 12.87
CA VAL A 88 7.29 1.44 12.86
C VAL A 88 8.26 2.46 13.44
N GLU A 89 9.23 1.97 14.18
CA GLU A 89 10.32 2.78 14.71
C GLU A 89 11.55 2.60 13.82
N ILE A 90 12.13 3.72 13.38
CA ILE A 90 13.34 3.74 12.56
C ILE A 90 14.40 4.57 13.27
N THR A 91 15.66 4.19 13.15
CA THR A 91 16.79 4.96 13.68
C THR A 91 17.63 5.49 12.53
N LEU A 92 17.80 6.81 12.48
CA LEU A 92 18.58 7.52 11.49
C LEU A 92 19.91 7.97 12.09
N LYS A 93 21.00 7.67 11.40
CA LYS A 93 22.32 8.24 11.71
C LYS A 93 22.53 9.55 10.95
N GLU A 94 23.53 10.32 11.36
CA GLU A 94 23.93 11.52 10.62
C GLU A 94 24.30 11.18 9.17
N ARG A 95 23.72 11.95 8.22
CA ARG A 95 23.92 11.78 6.77
C ARG A 95 23.52 10.41 6.24
N ASP A 96 22.65 9.69 6.95
CA ASP A 96 22.14 8.41 6.51
C ASP A 96 21.00 8.56 5.48
N PHE A 97 20.91 7.60 4.56
CA PHE A 97 19.83 7.50 3.59
C PHE A 97 19.21 6.13 3.72
N ILE A 98 18.02 6.08 4.31
CA ILE A 98 17.23 4.86 4.42
C ILE A 98 16.03 4.93 3.49
N THR A 99 15.59 3.77 3.03
CA THR A 99 14.32 3.60 2.32
C THR A 99 13.39 2.82 3.23
N LEU A 100 12.26 3.43 3.61
CA LEU A 100 11.18 2.79 4.33
C LEU A 100 10.02 2.53 3.37
N GLU A 101 9.75 1.26 3.11
CA GLU A 101 8.73 0.83 2.15
C GLU A 101 7.61 0.06 2.88
N PHE A 102 6.36 0.38 2.55
CA PHE A 102 5.19 -0.32 3.03
C PHE A 102 4.54 -1.06 1.86
N ARG A 103 4.65 -2.40 1.83
CA ARG A 103 4.07 -3.24 0.79
C ARG A 103 2.73 -3.82 1.22
N PRO A 104 1.63 -3.61 0.47
CA PRO A 104 0.34 -4.17 0.83
C PRO A 104 0.34 -5.69 0.62
N VAL A 105 -0.13 -6.42 1.63
CA VAL A 105 -0.48 -7.84 1.53
C VAL A 105 -2.00 -7.92 1.52
N TYR A 106 -2.56 -8.46 0.44
CA TYR A 106 -4.01 -8.50 0.27
C TYR A 106 -4.66 -9.72 0.93
N LYS A 107 -5.95 -9.60 1.26
CA LYS A 107 -6.75 -10.73 1.74
C LYS A 107 -6.93 -11.76 0.63
N SER A 108 -6.83 -13.05 0.97
CA SER A 108 -7.09 -14.16 0.04
C SER A 108 -8.51 -14.68 0.16
N LYS A 109 -9.01 -15.32 -0.91
CA LYS A 109 -10.26 -16.10 -0.83
C LYS A 109 -10.01 -17.41 -0.09
N THR A 110 -10.99 -17.81 0.74
CA THR A 110 -11.13 -19.20 1.18
C THR A 110 -11.52 -20.08 -0.03
N GLN A 111 -11.13 -21.36 -0.01
CA GLN A 111 -11.16 -22.37 -1.11
C GLN A 111 -12.29 -22.24 -2.18
N PRO A 112 -12.04 -22.66 -3.44
CA PRO A 112 -10.97 -23.57 -3.89
C PRO A 112 -9.67 -22.89 -4.35
N THR A 113 -9.67 -21.58 -4.62
CA THR A 113 -8.47 -20.85 -5.07
C THR A 113 -8.02 -19.84 -4.01
N ARG A 114 -6.86 -20.11 -3.38
CA ARG A 114 -6.21 -19.26 -2.36
C ARG A 114 -5.38 -18.12 -2.95
N THR A 115 -5.83 -17.49 -4.04
CA THR A 115 -5.09 -16.37 -4.63
C THR A 115 -5.40 -15.09 -3.84
N PRO A 116 -4.40 -14.39 -3.27
CA PRO A 116 -4.61 -13.05 -2.71
C PRO A 116 -5.11 -12.12 -3.81
N SER A 117 -5.94 -11.14 -3.47
CA SER A 117 -6.39 -10.18 -4.48
C SER A 117 -6.76 -8.85 -3.86
N PHE A 118 -6.35 -7.76 -4.51
CA PHE A 118 -6.66 -6.40 -4.08
C PHE A 118 -8.18 -6.14 -3.94
N LYS A 119 -9.04 -6.91 -4.63
CA LYS A 119 -10.51 -6.78 -4.53
C LYS A 119 -11.07 -7.02 -3.14
N LYS A 120 -10.33 -7.74 -2.29
CA LYS A 120 -10.73 -8.05 -0.91
C LYS A 120 -10.13 -7.07 0.11
N GLY A 121 -9.41 -6.06 -0.37
CA GLY A 121 -8.73 -5.07 0.45
C GLY A 121 -7.42 -5.57 1.00
N VAL A 122 -6.74 -4.64 1.69
CA VAL A 122 -5.47 -4.91 2.36
C VAL A 122 -5.73 -5.73 3.62
N LYS A 123 -4.93 -6.79 3.81
CA LYS A 123 -4.88 -7.57 5.05
C LYS A 123 -3.94 -6.89 6.03
N GLU A 124 -2.74 -6.59 5.56
CA GLU A 124 -1.68 -5.94 6.33
C GLU A 124 -0.66 -5.27 5.40
N TYR A 125 0.22 -4.45 5.96
CA TYR A 125 1.40 -3.94 5.28
C TYR A 125 2.66 -4.62 5.81
N GLU A 126 3.44 -5.18 4.90
CA GLU A 126 4.81 -5.59 5.17
C GLU A 126 5.72 -4.37 5.10
N VAL A 127 6.48 -4.15 6.16
CA VAL A 127 7.39 -3.01 6.27
C VAL A 127 8.79 -3.46 5.91
N HIS A 128 9.43 -2.75 5.00
CA HIS A 128 10.80 -3.00 4.59
C HIS A 128 11.66 -1.78 4.87
N LEU A 129 12.77 -1.98 5.57
CA LEU A 129 13.81 -0.99 5.77
C LEU A 129 15.02 -1.40 4.92
N ASN A 130 15.40 -0.58 3.95
CA ASN A 130 16.50 -0.87 3.01
C ASN A 130 16.35 -2.26 2.35
N ASN A 131 15.15 -2.57 1.87
CA ASN A 131 14.73 -3.87 1.31
C ASN A 131 14.64 -5.04 2.30
N ALA A 132 15.12 -4.92 3.53
CA ALA A 132 14.98 -5.94 4.57
C ALA A 132 13.63 -5.80 5.29
N ARG A 133 12.88 -6.89 5.39
CA ARG A 133 11.60 -6.91 6.13
C ARG A 133 11.86 -6.77 7.63
N ILE A 134 11.06 -5.94 8.30
CA ILE A 134 11.11 -5.68 9.75
C ILE A 134 9.75 -5.86 10.42
#